data_AF-A0A0D2P0W9-F1
#
_entry.id   AF-A0A0D2P0W9-F1
#
_cell.length_a   1.000
_cell.length_b   1.000
_cell.length_c   1.000
_cell.angle_alpha   90.00
_cell.angle_beta   90.00
_cell.angle_gamma   90.00
#
_symmetry.space_group_name_H-M   'P 1'
#
loop_
_entity.id
_entity.type
_entity.pdbx_description
1 polymer ?
#
loop_
_entity_poly.entity_id
_entity_poly.type
_entity_poly.pdbx_seq_one_letter_code
_entity_poly.pdbx_strand_id
1 'polypeptide(L)'
;MLAWSKSIGRCTVSFISVLLTQLALFLVPLFFSASPILIQLTLSALVLVVVLGFGGWCKRLLGFNASAPAFVFCSIFFIWGVYIAIVRQAISPVMDFVLNVEMIMLIIGLFRLFFFSLQSFATSIIWIMLKDPGFVVCESFSLDELNENSVLGVQTHNESSLLQMRARYCKSCQTYVQGFDHHCPAFGNCIGQKNYVLFMVLLVGFITAEISYIVCSSQFASKFRVLEENRVESGSILVMARSTLLFCVLQVLWQGPFLIWHVYCICFNIRTEEWVNWKKYPEFQLNASSLSGENYQETSFKNPHNKGILQNVKEFLTLK
;
A
#
# COMPACT_ATOMS: atom_id res chain seq x y z
N MET A 1 -5.28 -29.14 -3.10
CA MET A 1 -4.58 -29.02 -4.41
C MET A 1 -5.14 -27.91 -5.31
N LEU A 2 -6.46 -27.83 -5.59
CA LEU A 2 -7.03 -26.82 -6.50
C LEU A 2 -6.83 -25.34 -6.07
N ALA A 3 -6.96 -25.03 -4.77
CA ALA A 3 -6.77 -23.67 -4.24
C ALA A 3 -5.31 -23.19 -4.35
N TRP A 4 -4.35 -24.10 -4.16
CA TRP A 4 -2.92 -23.85 -4.32
C TRP A 4 -2.55 -23.57 -5.78
N SER A 5 -3.05 -24.38 -6.72
CA SER A 5 -2.83 -24.16 -8.16
C SER A 5 -3.38 -22.79 -8.61
N LYS A 6 -4.57 -22.41 -8.14
CA LYS A 6 -5.14 -21.07 -8.41
C LYS A 6 -4.34 -19.93 -7.77
N SER A 7 -3.71 -20.16 -6.61
CA SER A 7 -2.82 -19.16 -5.98
C SER A 7 -1.53 -18.97 -6.79
N ILE A 8 -0.88 -20.08 -7.16
CA ILE A 8 0.35 -20.08 -7.97
C ILE A 8 0.11 -19.37 -9.30
N GLY A 9 -0.98 -19.68 -10.00
CA GLY A 9 -1.33 -19.01 -11.26
C GLY A 9 -1.43 -17.49 -11.13
N ARG A 10 -2.07 -16.98 -10.07
CA ARG A 10 -2.19 -15.53 -9.81
C ARG A 10 -0.85 -14.87 -9.54
N CYS A 11 0.05 -15.54 -8.82
CA CYS A 11 1.40 -15.06 -8.56
C CYS A 11 2.25 -15.04 -9.85
N THR A 12 2.16 -16.07 -10.68
CA THR A 12 2.84 -16.14 -11.98
C THR A 12 2.39 -15.01 -12.91
N VAL A 13 1.09 -14.74 -13.00
CA VAL A 13 0.56 -13.62 -13.79
C VAL A 13 1.11 -12.28 -13.28
N SER A 14 1.21 -12.09 -11.97
CA SER A 14 1.80 -10.87 -11.39
C SER A 14 3.28 -10.73 -11.70
N PHE A 15 4.05 -11.81 -11.60
CA PHE A 15 5.48 -11.81 -11.94
C PHE A 15 5.70 -11.43 -13.41
N ILE A 16 4.97 -12.08 -14.33
CA ILE A 16 5.01 -11.73 -15.77
C ILE A 16 4.61 -10.28 -15.98
N SER A 17 3.57 -9.79 -15.28
CA SER A 17 3.15 -8.39 -15.37
C SER A 17 4.26 -7.44 -14.96
N VAL A 18 5.00 -7.73 -13.87
CA VAL A 18 6.15 -6.91 -13.45
C VAL A 18 7.22 -6.92 -14.53
N LEU A 19 7.61 -8.09 -15.06
CA LEU A 19 8.61 -8.16 -16.12
C LEU A 19 8.23 -7.36 -17.36
N LEU A 20 6.97 -7.45 -17.80
CA LEU A 20 6.47 -6.66 -18.94
C LEU A 20 6.46 -5.16 -18.65
N THR A 21 6.07 -4.75 -17.44
CA THR A 21 6.14 -3.34 -17.01
C THR A 21 7.57 -2.83 -17.01
N GLN A 22 8.51 -3.57 -16.42
CA GLN A 22 9.92 -3.18 -16.38
C GLN A 22 10.56 -3.18 -17.77
N LEU A 23 10.22 -4.15 -18.63
CA LEU A 23 10.65 -4.17 -20.02
C LEU A 23 10.14 -2.94 -20.79
N ALA A 24 8.87 -2.58 -20.64
CA ALA A 24 8.32 -1.41 -21.31
C ALA A 24 8.97 -0.11 -20.81
N LEU A 25 9.22 0.02 -19.51
CA LEU A 25 9.95 1.14 -18.93
C LEU A 25 11.42 1.19 -19.36
N PHE A 26 12.04 0.04 -19.64
CA PHE A 26 13.41 -0.04 -20.16
C PHE A 26 13.53 0.59 -21.55
N LEU A 27 12.49 0.48 -22.38
CA LEU A 27 12.48 1.03 -23.73
C LEU A 27 12.54 2.57 -23.75
N VAL A 28 12.08 3.25 -22.70
CA VAL A 28 12.07 4.71 -22.65
C VAL A 28 13.50 5.30 -22.67
N PRO A 29 14.38 5.01 -21.68
CA PRO A 29 15.76 5.49 -21.73
C PRO A 29 16.59 4.86 -22.85
N LEU A 30 16.15 3.72 -23.42
CA LEU A 30 16.79 3.10 -24.58
C LEU A 30 16.60 3.95 -25.84
N PHE A 31 15.35 4.29 -26.19
CA PHE A 31 15.04 5.04 -27.41
C PHE A 31 15.16 6.56 -27.25
N PHE A 32 14.96 7.08 -26.05
CA PHE A 32 14.98 8.51 -25.74
C PHE A 32 16.20 8.90 -24.90
N SER A 33 17.33 8.22 -25.10
CA SER A 33 18.55 8.36 -24.31
C SER A 33 19.12 9.79 -24.30
N ALA A 34 18.95 10.53 -25.40
CA ALA A 34 19.37 11.91 -25.58
C ALA A 34 18.37 12.95 -25.02
N SER A 35 17.14 12.55 -24.69
CA SER A 35 16.15 13.48 -24.15
C SER A 35 16.45 13.84 -22.69
N PRO A 36 16.09 15.04 -22.21
CA PRO A 36 16.17 15.41 -20.81
C PRO A 36 15.46 14.41 -19.90
N ILE A 37 15.95 14.25 -18.66
CA ILE A 37 15.40 13.28 -17.72
C ILE A 37 13.93 13.54 -17.38
N LEU A 38 13.50 14.81 -17.40
CA LEU A 38 12.10 15.17 -17.20
C LEU A 38 11.20 14.62 -18.31
N ILE A 39 11.64 14.65 -19.58
CA ILE A 39 10.90 14.07 -20.70
C ILE A 39 10.88 12.54 -20.58
N GLN A 40 11.99 11.92 -20.19
CA GLN A 40 12.01 10.47 -19.97
C GLN A 40 11.08 10.07 -18.80
N LEU A 41 10.98 10.89 -17.76
CA LEU A 41 10.08 10.66 -16.63
C LEU A 41 8.60 10.75 -17.05
N THR A 42 8.22 11.77 -17.83
CA THR A 42 6.84 11.90 -18.32
C THR A 42 6.47 10.78 -19.29
N LEU A 43 7.38 10.39 -20.19
CA LEU A 43 7.19 9.23 -21.07
C LEU A 43 7.06 7.93 -20.26
N SER A 44 7.88 7.75 -19.22
CA SER A 44 7.80 6.59 -18.33
C SER A 44 6.46 6.54 -17.60
N ALA A 45 5.93 7.67 -17.14
CA ALA A 45 4.61 7.76 -16.53
C ALA A 45 3.51 7.35 -17.53
N LEU A 46 3.57 7.86 -18.77
CA LEU A 46 2.62 7.52 -19.82
C LEU A 46 2.67 6.02 -20.15
N VAL A 47 3.88 5.46 -20.34
CA VAL A 47 4.08 4.03 -20.59
C VAL A 47 3.53 3.19 -19.45
N LEU A 48 3.76 3.60 -18.19
CA LEU A 48 3.25 2.89 -17.03
C LEU A 48 1.71 2.85 -17.02
N VAL A 49 1.06 3.98 -17.28
CA VAL A 49 -0.41 4.07 -17.37
C VAL A 49 -0.94 3.16 -18.49
N VAL A 50 -0.31 3.20 -19.67
CA VAL A 50 -0.72 2.38 -20.82
C VAL A 50 -0.55 0.89 -20.51
N VAL A 51 0.60 0.47 -20.00
CA VAL A 51 0.90 -0.94 -19.73
C VAL A 51 0.01 -1.50 -18.62
N LEU A 52 -0.19 -0.76 -17.52
CA LEU A 52 -1.05 -1.20 -16.42
C LEU A 52 -2.53 -1.20 -16.84
N GLY A 53 -2.97 -0.20 -17.61
CA GLY A 53 -4.33 -0.11 -18.13
C GLY A 53 -4.65 -1.22 -19.13
N PHE A 54 -3.81 -1.38 -20.15
CA PHE A 54 -3.95 -2.44 -21.16
C PHE A 54 -3.81 -3.83 -20.54
N GLY A 55 -2.83 -4.04 -19.67
CA GLY A 55 -2.67 -5.29 -18.94
C GLY A 55 -3.88 -5.62 -18.07
N GLY A 56 -4.48 -4.60 -17.43
CA GLY A 56 -5.75 -4.74 -16.71
C GLY A 56 -6.91 -5.17 -17.60
N TRP A 57 -7.03 -4.57 -18.80
CA TRP A 57 -8.04 -4.92 -19.79
C TRP A 57 -7.86 -6.34 -20.33
N CYS A 58 -6.64 -6.73 -20.73
CA CYS A 58 -6.34 -8.09 -21.20
C CYS A 58 -6.65 -9.15 -20.14
N LYS A 59 -6.31 -8.89 -18.86
CA LYS A 59 -6.63 -9.79 -17.76
C LYS A 59 -8.14 -10.00 -17.59
N ARG A 60 -8.94 -8.93 -17.72
CA ARG A 60 -10.42 -9.04 -17.68
C ARG A 60 -10.96 -9.85 -18.85
N LEU A 61 -10.44 -9.64 -20.06
CA LEU A 61 -10.87 -10.38 -21.26
C LEU A 61 -10.52 -11.87 -21.20
N LEU A 62 -9.34 -12.21 -20.71
CA LEU A 62 -8.84 -13.59 -20.64
C LEU A 62 -9.28 -14.32 -19.36
N GLY A 63 -9.98 -13.64 -18.44
CA GLY A 63 -10.40 -14.22 -17.16
C GLY A 63 -9.25 -14.51 -16.18
N PHE A 64 -8.07 -13.90 -16.38
CA PHE A 64 -6.93 -14.07 -15.49
C PHE A 64 -6.99 -13.10 -14.31
N ASN A 65 -6.77 -13.63 -13.11
CA ASN A 65 -6.62 -12.83 -11.90
C ASN A 65 -5.13 -12.66 -11.60
N ALA A 66 -4.71 -11.44 -11.23
CA ALA A 66 -3.37 -11.17 -10.74
C ALA A 66 -3.43 -10.91 -9.23
N SER A 67 -2.37 -11.28 -8.51
CA SER A 67 -2.20 -10.92 -7.10
C SER A 67 -1.46 -9.59 -6.99
N ALA A 68 -2.15 -8.52 -6.58
CA ALA A 68 -1.53 -7.22 -6.33
C ALA A 68 -0.38 -7.28 -5.29
N PRO A 69 -0.49 -8.06 -4.19
CA PRO A 69 0.64 -8.27 -3.28
C PRO A 69 1.84 -8.93 -3.97
N ALA A 70 1.60 -9.95 -4.79
CA ALA A 70 2.69 -10.59 -5.53
C ALA A 70 3.36 -9.62 -6.51
N PHE A 71 2.61 -8.68 -7.11
CA PHE A 71 3.17 -7.64 -7.97
C PHE A 71 4.12 -6.72 -7.19
N VAL A 72 3.73 -6.31 -5.98
CA VAL A 72 4.58 -5.48 -5.09
C VAL A 72 5.84 -6.24 -4.70
N PHE A 73 5.71 -7.49 -4.23
CA PHE A 73 6.86 -8.35 -3.91
C PHE A 73 7.83 -8.50 -5.08
N CYS A 74 7.31 -8.84 -6.27
CA CYS A 74 8.14 -9.02 -7.46
C CYS A 74 8.84 -7.71 -7.86
N SER A 75 8.21 -6.55 -7.66
CA SER A 75 8.82 -5.25 -7.91
C SER A 75 9.97 -4.95 -6.95
N ILE A 76 9.83 -5.29 -5.66
CA ILE A 76 10.92 -5.16 -4.66
C ILE A 76 12.11 -6.03 -5.07
N PHE A 77 11.87 -7.31 -5.39
CA PHE A 77 12.93 -8.21 -5.82
C PHE A 77 13.61 -7.74 -7.11
N PHE A 78 12.84 -7.16 -8.04
CA PHE A 78 13.42 -6.58 -9.26
C PHE A 78 14.34 -5.40 -8.94
N ILE A 79 13.88 -4.42 -8.16
CA ILE A 79 14.70 -3.26 -7.75
C ILE A 79 15.96 -3.72 -7.00
N TRP A 80 15.82 -4.67 -6.07
CA TRP A 80 16.95 -5.22 -5.31
C TRP A 80 17.92 -5.97 -6.21
N GLY A 81 17.42 -6.75 -7.17
CA GLY A 81 18.22 -7.48 -8.14
C GLY A 81 19.04 -6.54 -9.02
N VAL A 82 18.41 -5.48 -9.57
CA VAL A 82 19.12 -4.44 -10.32
C VAL A 82 20.16 -3.74 -9.44
N TYR A 83 19.81 -3.45 -8.18
CA TYR A 83 20.76 -2.86 -7.24
C TYR A 83 22.01 -3.74 -7.06
N ILE A 84 21.82 -5.00 -6.68
CA ILE A 84 22.91 -5.95 -6.40
C ILE A 84 23.76 -6.18 -7.65
N ALA A 85 23.12 -6.37 -8.81
CA ALA A 85 23.80 -6.74 -10.05
C ALA A 85 24.52 -5.58 -10.73
N ILE A 86 24.01 -4.35 -10.60
CA ILE A 86 24.47 -3.20 -11.39
C ILE A 86 24.96 -2.06 -10.51
N VAL A 87 24.11 -1.55 -9.63
CA VAL A 87 24.36 -0.27 -8.92
C VAL A 87 25.40 -0.44 -7.82
N ARG A 88 25.37 -1.56 -7.10
CA ARG A 88 26.14 -1.83 -5.87
C ARG A 88 27.63 -1.57 -5.97
N GLN A 89 28.25 -1.90 -7.11
CA GLN A 89 29.69 -1.77 -7.33
C GLN A 89 30.23 -0.33 -7.16
N ALA A 90 29.35 0.67 -7.25
CA ALA A 90 29.72 2.08 -7.17
C ALA A 90 29.41 2.72 -5.81
N ILE A 91 28.88 1.98 -4.84
CA ILE A 91 28.24 2.51 -3.62
C ILE A 91 29.12 2.30 -2.38
N SER A 92 29.03 3.21 -1.41
CA SER A 92 29.75 3.09 -0.14
C SER A 92 29.21 1.93 0.71
N PRO A 93 30.03 1.30 1.58
CA PRO A 93 29.57 0.22 2.46
C PRO A 93 28.39 0.62 3.36
N VAL A 94 28.33 1.89 3.79
CA VAL A 94 27.24 2.40 4.63
C VAL A 94 25.92 2.43 3.86
N MET A 95 25.91 2.97 2.64
CA MET A 95 24.70 3.02 1.82
C MET A 95 24.27 1.63 1.34
N ASP A 96 25.24 0.73 1.07
CA ASP A 96 24.95 -0.69 0.79
C ASP A 96 24.27 -1.36 1.98
N PHE A 97 24.79 -1.16 3.19
CA PHE A 97 24.15 -1.68 4.40
C PHE A 97 22.73 -1.14 4.58
N VAL A 98 22.54 0.18 4.47
CA VAL A 98 21.21 0.82 4.62
C VAL A 98 20.20 0.23 3.65
N LEU A 99 20.50 0.22 2.34
CA LEU A 99 19.54 -0.25 1.35
C LEU A 99 19.22 -1.75 1.52
N ASN A 100 20.21 -2.59 1.83
CA ASN A 100 19.92 -4.01 2.08
C ASN A 100 19.03 -4.21 3.32
N VAL A 101 19.25 -3.45 4.40
CA VAL A 101 18.39 -3.48 5.59
C VAL A 101 16.97 -3.03 5.23
N GLU A 102 16.81 -1.93 4.49
CA GLU A 102 15.51 -1.44 4.04
C GLU A 102 14.76 -2.51 3.21
N MET A 103 15.43 -3.15 2.24
CA MET A 103 14.81 -4.21 1.43
C MET A 103 14.42 -5.43 2.26
N ILE A 104 15.28 -5.88 3.19
CA ILE A 104 14.97 -7.00 4.09
C ILE A 104 13.77 -6.65 4.99
N MET A 105 13.73 -5.44 5.55
CA MET A 105 12.64 -4.97 6.40
C MET A 105 11.31 -4.92 5.63
N LEU A 106 11.30 -4.43 4.40
CA LEU A 106 10.13 -4.43 3.53
C LEU A 106 9.64 -5.84 3.24
N ILE A 107 10.54 -6.76 2.90
CA ILE A 107 10.22 -8.17 2.67
C ILE A 107 9.58 -8.75 3.93
N ILE A 108 10.23 -8.65 5.10
CA ILE A 108 9.70 -9.18 6.37
C ILE A 108 8.33 -8.59 6.70
N GLY A 109 8.15 -7.27 6.55
CA GLY A 109 6.89 -6.60 6.85
C GLY A 109 5.75 -7.02 5.93
N LEU A 110 6.00 -7.20 4.63
CA LEU A 110 5.01 -7.74 3.70
C LEU A 110 4.71 -9.21 3.98
N PHE A 111 5.71 -10.02 4.33
CA PHE A 111 5.52 -11.42 4.72
C PHE A 111 4.60 -11.51 5.95
N ARG A 112 4.76 -10.62 6.93
CA ARG A 112 3.86 -10.52 8.09
C ARG A 112 2.40 -10.23 7.71
N LEU A 113 2.18 -9.36 6.73
CA LEU A 113 0.82 -9.05 6.24
C LEU A 113 0.22 -10.18 5.38
N PHE A 114 1.05 -10.87 4.58
CA PHE A 114 0.58 -11.87 3.60
C PHE A 114 0.36 -13.27 4.21
N PHE A 115 1.34 -13.80 4.96
CA PHE A 115 1.29 -15.20 5.43
C PHE A 115 0.28 -15.44 6.55
N PHE A 116 -0.10 -14.39 7.29
CA PHE A 116 -1.12 -14.51 8.34
C PHE A 116 -2.56 -14.34 7.85
N SER A 117 -2.76 -13.95 6.57
CA SER A 117 -4.07 -14.08 5.91
C SER A 117 -4.41 -15.54 5.55
N LEU A 118 -3.40 -16.42 5.47
CA LEU A 118 -3.54 -17.83 5.07
C LEU A 118 -3.63 -18.79 6.27
N GLN A 119 -3.32 -18.32 7.48
CA GLN A 119 -3.24 -19.13 8.68
C GLN A 119 -4.59 -19.28 9.38
N SER A 120 -5.53 -19.96 8.72
CA SER A 120 -6.66 -20.63 9.38
C SER A 120 -6.40 -22.13 9.59
N PHE A 121 -5.25 -22.67 9.17
CA PHE A 121 -4.93 -24.09 9.39
C PHE A 121 -3.45 -24.31 9.74
N ALA A 122 -3.23 -24.63 11.02
CA ALA A 122 -2.06 -25.29 11.61
C ALA A 122 -0.68 -24.64 11.41
N THR A 123 -0.16 -23.96 12.44
CA THR A 123 1.20 -24.13 12.97
C THR A 123 1.50 -23.19 14.15
N SER A 124 1.77 -23.84 15.29
CA SER A 124 2.68 -23.45 16.37
C SER A 124 2.36 -22.25 17.28
N ILE A 125 2.08 -22.62 18.53
CA ILE A 125 1.96 -21.82 19.77
C ILE A 125 3.14 -20.83 20.00
N ILE A 126 4.27 -21.01 19.30
CA ILE A 126 5.44 -20.12 19.36
C ILE A 126 5.20 -18.79 18.59
N TRP A 127 4.32 -18.76 17.57
CA TRP A 127 4.06 -17.54 16.78
C TRP A 127 3.13 -16.55 17.48
N ILE A 128 2.34 -17.04 18.43
CA ILE A 128 1.40 -16.25 19.27
C ILE A 128 2.14 -15.25 20.18
N MET A 129 3.44 -15.42 20.41
CA MET A 129 4.20 -14.63 21.39
C MET A 129 4.88 -13.36 20.84
N LEU A 130 4.86 -13.09 19.51
CA LEU A 130 5.56 -11.93 18.91
C LEU A 130 4.60 -10.84 18.39
N LYS A 131 3.72 -10.39 19.31
CA LYS A 131 2.84 -9.20 19.26
C LYS A 131 1.88 -9.10 18.08
N ASP A 132 0.60 -8.87 18.42
CA ASP A 132 -0.57 -8.76 17.53
C ASP A 132 -0.18 -8.07 16.19
N PRO A 133 -0.19 -8.81 15.06
CA PRO A 133 0.26 -8.30 13.75
C PRO A 133 -0.72 -7.30 13.15
N GLY A 134 -1.82 -7.04 13.84
CA GLY A 134 -2.77 -6.07 13.43
C GLY A 134 -3.97 -6.61 12.68
N PHE A 135 -4.24 -7.90 12.80
CA PHE A 135 -5.35 -8.51 12.08
C PHE A 135 -6.67 -8.12 12.73
N VAL A 136 -7.62 -7.69 11.90
CA VAL A 136 -8.96 -7.41 12.34
C VAL A 136 -9.66 -8.75 12.56
N VAL A 137 -9.76 -9.16 13.82
CA VAL A 137 -10.38 -10.42 14.20
C VAL A 137 -11.78 -10.46 13.57
N CYS A 138 -12.03 -11.53 12.80
CA CYS A 138 -13.35 -12.02 12.48
C CYS A 138 -14.04 -12.39 13.78
N GLU A 139 -14.62 -11.43 14.47
CA GLU A 139 -15.76 -11.77 15.31
C GLU A 139 -16.92 -12.00 14.34
N SER A 140 -17.11 -13.25 13.95
CA SER A 140 -18.47 -13.73 13.85
C SER A 140 -19.07 -13.42 15.21
N PHE A 141 -19.87 -12.36 15.31
CA PHE A 141 -20.79 -12.23 16.43
C PHE A 141 -21.47 -13.58 16.52
N SER A 142 -21.11 -14.36 17.53
CA SER A 142 -21.69 -15.67 17.76
C SER A 142 -23.18 -15.44 17.92
N LEU A 143 -23.96 -15.85 16.92
CA LEU A 143 -25.42 -15.96 16.98
C LEU A 143 -25.84 -17.09 17.95
N ASP A 144 -25.04 -17.39 18.98
CA ASP A 144 -25.21 -18.54 19.87
C ASP A 144 -25.87 -18.19 21.21
N GLU A 145 -26.31 -16.95 21.41
CA GLU A 145 -27.27 -16.61 22.50
C GLU A 145 -28.56 -16.02 21.92
N LEU A 146 -29.17 -16.76 20.99
CA LEU A 146 -30.59 -16.64 20.69
C LEU A 146 -31.39 -17.25 21.85
N ASN A 147 -31.59 -16.46 22.91
CA ASN A 147 -32.78 -16.66 23.74
C ASN A 147 -33.91 -15.86 23.08
N GLU A 148 -34.83 -16.57 22.45
CA GLU A 148 -36.05 -16.06 21.82
C GLU A 148 -36.97 -15.39 22.85
N ASN A 149 -36.71 -14.15 23.29
CA ASN A 149 -37.71 -13.27 23.92
C ASN A 149 -37.17 -11.85 24.22
N SER A 150 -36.87 -11.04 23.19
CA SER A 150 -36.87 -9.56 23.32
C SER A 150 -36.69 -8.85 21.96
N VAL A 151 -37.73 -8.83 21.13
CA VAL A 151 -37.69 -8.34 19.74
C VAL A 151 -37.65 -6.79 19.59
N LEU A 152 -37.52 -6.02 20.68
CA LEU A 152 -37.42 -4.55 20.58
C LEU A 152 -36.15 -3.90 21.17
N GLY A 153 -35.25 -4.68 21.80
CA GLY A 153 -34.07 -4.14 22.51
C GLY A 153 -32.70 -4.49 21.95
N VAL A 154 -32.62 -5.41 20.98
CA VAL A 154 -31.33 -6.04 20.58
C VAL A 154 -30.67 -5.36 19.38
N GLN A 155 -31.42 -4.66 18.52
CA GLN A 155 -30.83 -3.96 17.36
C GLN A 155 -30.00 -2.73 17.76
N THR A 156 -30.38 -2.02 18.81
CA THR A 156 -29.71 -0.78 19.26
C THR A 156 -28.38 -1.04 19.99
N HIS A 157 -28.23 -2.19 20.65
CA HIS A 157 -26.98 -2.56 21.35
C HIS A 157 -25.85 -2.98 20.39
N ASN A 158 -26.17 -3.61 19.27
CA ASN A 158 -25.16 -4.00 18.27
C ASN A 158 -24.73 -2.83 17.38
N GLU A 159 -25.62 -1.89 17.02
CA GLU A 159 -25.21 -0.71 16.26
C GLU A 159 -24.35 0.27 17.07
N SER A 160 -24.69 0.49 18.35
CA SER A 160 -23.93 1.39 19.23
C SER A 160 -22.52 0.86 19.54
N SER A 161 -22.37 -0.44 19.75
CA SER A 161 -21.06 -1.08 19.94
C SER A 161 -20.20 -1.05 18.67
N LEU A 162 -20.78 -1.32 17.48
CA LEU A 162 -20.07 -1.20 16.21
C LEU A 162 -19.64 0.23 15.91
N LEU A 163 -20.47 1.22 16.26
CA LEU A 163 -20.14 2.64 16.14
C LEU A 163 -18.99 3.02 17.07
N GLN A 164 -19.01 2.55 18.32
CA GLN A 164 -17.95 2.77 19.31
C GLN A 164 -16.63 2.13 18.89
N MET A 165 -16.67 0.97 18.22
CA MET A 165 -15.50 0.30 17.64
C MET A 165 -15.08 0.85 16.26
N ARG A 166 -15.82 1.82 15.71
CA ARG A 166 -15.62 2.36 14.35
C ARG A 166 -15.53 1.24 13.31
N ALA A 167 -16.36 0.20 13.48
CA ALA A 167 -16.32 -1.00 12.66
C ALA A 167 -17.14 -0.83 11.37
N ARG A 168 -16.59 -1.21 10.21
CA ARG A 168 -17.25 -1.08 8.90
C ARG A 168 -17.09 -2.34 8.05
N TYR A 169 -18.06 -2.64 7.20
CA TYR A 169 -18.03 -3.83 6.34
C TYR A 169 -17.20 -3.60 5.07
N CYS A 170 -16.19 -4.44 4.85
CA CYS A 170 -15.44 -4.46 3.61
C CYS A 170 -16.06 -5.44 2.62
N LYS A 171 -16.55 -4.96 1.47
CA LYS A 171 -17.10 -5.81 0.41
C LYS A 171 -16.06 -6.75 -0.22
N SER A 172 -14.79 -6.34 -0.28
CA SER A 172 -13.72 -7.13 -0.90
C SER A 172 -13.30 -8.32 -0.03
N CYS A 173 -13.25 -8.13 1.29
CA CYS A 173 -12.93 -9.19 2.25
C CYS A 173 -14.18 -9.90 2.81
N GLN A 174 -15.37 -9.38 2.50
CA GLN A 174 -16.67 -9.86 2.99
C GLN A 174 -16.76 -9.99 4.52
N THR A 175 -16.21 -9.00 5.25
CA THR A 175 -16.16 -9.02 6.72
C THR A 175 -16.20 -7.62 7.31
N TYR A 176 -16.62 -7.50 8.56
CA TYR A 176 -16.53 -6.26 9.33
C TYR A 176 -15.10 -6.04 9.84
N VAL A 177 -14.67 -4.79 9.77
CA VAL A 177 -13.34 -4.37 10.15
C VAL A 177 -13.40 -3.29 11.23
N GLN A 178 -12.92 -3.59 12.44
CA GLN A 178 -12.71 -2.62 13.52
C GLN A 178 -11.74 -1.50 13.10
N GLY A 179 -12.14 -0.25 13.34
CA GLY A 179 -11.40 0.95 12.95
C GLY A 179 -11.01 0.97 11.47
N PHE A 180 -11.91 0.52 10.60
CA PHE A 180 -11.67 0.38 9.17
C PHE A 180 -11.21 1.69 8.53
N ASP A 181 -10.08 1.63 7.82
CA ASP A 181 -9.58 2.74 7.03
C ASP A 181 -9.83 2.54 5.54
N HIS A 182 -9.34 1.44 4.98
CA HIS A 182 -9.58 1.05 3.59
C HIS A 182 -9.22 -0.42 3.35
N HIS A 183 -9.64 -0.96 2.21
CA HIS A 183 -9.06 -2.19 1.68
C HIS A 183 -7.84 -1.84 0.81
N CYS A 184 -6.67 -2.40 1.11
CA CYS A 184 -5.44 -2.12 0.37
C CYS A 184 -5.09 -3.31 -0.55
N PRO A 185 -5.29 -3.19 -1.87
CA PRO A 185 -4.95 -4.27 -2.80
C PRO A 185 -3.46 -4.61 -2.78
N ALA A 186 -2.57 -3.62 -2.59
CA ALA A 186 -1.13 -3.80 -2.53
C ALA A 186 -0.69 -4.77 -1.42
N PHE A 187 -1.43 -4.81 -0.30
CA PHE A 187 -1.20 -5.75 0.80
C PHE A 187 -2.16 -6.93 0.80
N GLY A 188 -3.20 -6.89 -0.04
CA GLY A 188 -4.20 -7.94 -0.17
C GLY A 188 -5.03 -8.11 1.10
N ASN A 189 -5.12 -7.05 1.91
CA ASN A 189 -5.76 -7.06 3.21
C ASN A 189 -6.40 -5.70 3.52
N CYS A 190 -7.32 -5.68 4.48
CA CYS A 190 -7.87 -4.44 5.02
C CYS A 190 -6.86 -3.76 5.95
N ILE A 191 -6.85 -2.43 5.91
CA ILE A 191 -6.19 -1.59 6.91
C ILE A 191 -7.25 -1.18 7.92
N GLY A 192 -7.03 -1.55 9.17
CA GLY A 192 -7.91 -1.27 10.29
C GLY A 192 -7.09 -0.87 11.52
N GLN A 193 -7.75 -0.79 12.67
CA GLN A 193 -7.12 -0.30 13.91
C GLN A 193 -5.81 -1.02 14.24
N LYS A 194 -5.80 -2.35 14.14
CA LYS A 194 -4.71 -3.15 14.67
C LYS A 194 -3.46 -3.14 13.76
N ASN A 195 -3.59 -3.02 12.43
CA ASN A 195 -2.44 -3.02 11.49
C ASN A 195 -2.10 -1.64 10.91
N TYR A 196 -2.78 -0.57 11.31
CA TYR A 196 -2.51 0.77 10.78
C TYR A 196 -1.05 1.20 11.01
N VAL A 197 -0.50 0.96 12.20
CA VAL A 197 0.90 1.30 12.51
C VAL A 197 1.87 0.57 11.57
N LEU A 198 1.67 -0.73 11.36
CA LEU A 198 2.49 -1.52 10.43
C LEU A 198 2.34 -1.00 8.99
N PHE A 199 1.12 -0.64 8.56
CA PHE A 199 0.89 0.00 7.27
C PHE A 199 1.69 1.30 7.10
N MET A 200 1.72 2.17 8.12
CA MET A 200 2.49 3.42 8.07
C MET A 200 3.99 3.16 8.01
N VAL A 201 4.50 2.21 8.82
CA VAL A 201 5.92 1.83 8.81
C VAL A 201 6.32 1.28 7.44
N LEU A 202 5.49 0.43 6.84
CA LEU A 202 5.73 -0.09 5.51
C LEU A 202 5.69 1.00 4.45
N LEU A 203 4.70 1.90 4.47
CA LEU A 203 4.59 3.02 3.53
C LEU A 203 5.82 3.92 3.58
N VAL A 204 6.28 4.29 4.78
CA VAL A 204 7.54 5.04 4.96
C VAL A 204 8.74 4.22 4.50
N GLY A 205 8.77 2.91 4.79
CA GLY A 205 9.79 1.98 4.35
C GLY A 205 9.92 1.92 2.81
N PHE A 206 8.79 1.92 2.09
CA PHE A 206 8.79 1.91 0.62
C PHE A 206 9.41 3.19 0.07
N ILE A 207 8.93 4.35 0.55
CA ILE A 207 9.43 5.65 0.12
C ILE A 207 10.93 5.78 0.42
N THR A 208 11.37 5.37 1.61
CA THR A 208 12.79 5.45 2.01
C THR A 208 13.68 4.53 1.17
N ALA A 209 13.28 3.27 0.95
CA ALA A 209 14.02 2.35 0.08
C ALA A 209 14.12 2.85 -1.36
N GLU A 210 13.05 3.41 -1.91
CA GLU A 210 13.03 3.98 -3.26
C GLU A 210 13.92 5.22 -3.36
N ILE A 211 13.89 6.11 -2.36
CA ILE A 211 14.80 7.27 -2.28
C ILE A 211 16.27 6.81 -2.18
N SER A 212 16.56 5.84 -1.30
CA SER A 212 17.89 5.24 -1.17
C SER A 212 18.38 4.67 -2.49
N TYR A 213 17.52 3.96 -3.24
CA TYR A 213 17.84 3.48 -4.58
C TYR A 213 18.10 4.62 -5.56
N ILE A 214 17.27 5.67 -5.58
CA ILE A 214 17.46 6.85 -6.46
C ILE A 214 18.82 7.51 -6.20
N VAL A 215 19.19 7.69 -4.93
CA VAL A 215 20.49 8.25 -4.53
C VAL A 215 21.63 7.34 -5.03
N CYS A 216 21.55 6.04 -4.76
CA CYS A 216 22.57 5.07 -5.18
C CYS A 216 22.70 5.04 -6.72
N SER A 217 21.59 4.95 -7.45
CA SER A 217 21.59 4.91 -8.90
C SER A 217 22.12 6.21 -9.52
N SER A 218 21.89 7.37 -8.89
CA SER A 218 22.45 8.65 -9.32
C SER A 218 23.96 8.71 -9.11
N GLN A 219 24.45 8.21 -7.97
CA GLN A 219 25.89 8.07 -7.71
C GLN A 219 26.55 7.13 -8.71
N PHE A 220 25.94 5.96 -8.97
CA PHE A 220 26.38 5.01 -9.98
C PHE A 220 26.49 5.69 -11.36
N ALA A 221 25.43 6.37 -11.81
CA ALA A 221 25.43 7.04 -13.11
C ALA A 221 26.53 8.12 -13.22
N SER A 222 26.80 8.86 -12.13
CA SER A 222 27.86 9.88 -12.12
C SER A 222 29.26 9.26 -12.23
N LYS A 223 29.54 8.17 -11.51
CA LYS A 223 30.84 7.48 -11.54
C LYS A 223 31.05 6.69 -12.84
N PHE A 224 29.99 6.07 -13.35
CA PHE A 224 30.04 5.28 -14.57
C PHE A 224 30.38 6.16 -15.78
N ARG A 225 29.77 7.35 -15.90
CA ARG A 225 30.09 8.34 -16.95
C ARG A 225 31.56 8.77 -16.98
N VAL A 226 32.24 8.76 -15.83
CA VAL A 226 33.68 9.09 -15.74
C VAL A 226 34.56 7.92 -16.20
N LEU A 227 34.10 6.68 -16.03
CA LEU A 227 34.85 5.46 -16.36
C LEU A 227 34.63 4.97 -17.81
N GLU A 228 33.55 5.41 -18.46
CA GLU A 228 33.02 4.85 -19.71
C GLU A 228 33.62 5.43 -20.99
N GLU A 229 34.72 6.18 -20.94
CA GLU A 229 35.39 6.69 -22.15
C GLU A 229 35.93 5.56 -23.09
N ASN A 230 35.71 4.27 -22.79
CA ASN A 230 36.40 3.15 -23.46
C ASN A 230 35.57 1.87 -23.82
N ARG A 231 34.23 1.77 -23.70
CA ARG A 231 33.52 0.51 -24.07
C ARG A 231 32.13 0.72 -24.72
N VAL A 232 31.77 -0.19 -25.64
CA VAL A 232 30.51 -0.21 -26.42
C VAL A 232 29.41 -1.06 -25.76
N GLU A 233 29.76 -1.91 -24.78
CA GLU A 233 28.86 -2.86 -24.11
C GLU A 233 28.17 -2.29 -22.85
N SER A 234 28.41 -1.02 -22.56
CA SER A 234 28.04 -0.34 -21.31
C SER A 234 26.68 0.37 -21.37
N GLY A 235 26.13 0.56 -22.56
CA GLY A 235 24.84 1.23 -22.78
C GLY A 235 23.67 0.52 -22.10
N SER A 236 23.53 -0.80 -22.22
CA SER A 236 22.40 -1.54 -21.65
C SER A 236 22.37 -1.52 -20.12
N ILE A 237 23.54 -1.51 -19.47
CA ILE A 237 23.67 -1.42 -18.01
C ILE A 237 23.16 -0.06 -17.52
N LEU A 238 23.61 1.02 -18.18
CA LEU A 238 23.19 2.38 -17.83
C LEU A 238 21.70 2.61 -18.12
N VAL A 239 21.16 2.03 -19.20
CA VAL A 239 19.73 2.07 -19.55
C VAL A 239 18.90 1.34 -18.48
N MET A 240 19.33 0.16 -18.02
CA MET A 240 18.64 -0.58 -16.95
C MET A 240 18.60 0.23 -15.65
N ALA A 241 19.77 0.71 -15.18
CA ALA A 241 19.85 1.52 -13.97
C ALA A 241 18.98 2.79 -14.07
N ARG A 242 19.04 3.48 -15.21
CA ARG A 242 18.23 4.69 -15.47
C ARG A 242 16.73 4.37 -15.50
N SER A 243 16.33 3.28 -16.13
CA SER A 243 14.92 2.86 -16.19
C SER A 243 14.36 2.57 -14.79
N THR A 244 15.11 1.82 -13.97
CA THR A 244 14.71 1.53 -12.59
C THR A 244 14.70 2.80 -11.72
N LEU A 245 15.63 3.74 -11.95
CA LEU A 245 15.60 5.05 -11.29
C LEU A 245 14.32 5.82 -11.63
N LEU A 246 13.95 5.89 -12.92
CA LEU A 246 12.71 6.57 -13.34
C LEU A 246 11.48 5.91 -12.72
N PHE A 247 11.44 4.58 -12.65
CA PHE A 247 10.39 3.84 -11.97
C PHE A 247 10.30 4.23 -10.48
N CYS A 248 11.42 4.23 -9.75
CA CYS A 248 11.44 4.61 -8.32
C CYS A 248 10.99 6.07 -8.11
N VAL A 249 11.40 6.99 -8.99
CA VAL A 249 10.94 8.39 -8.91
C VAL A 249 9.42 8.47 -9.07
N LEU A 250 8.85 7.75 -10.05
CA LEU A 250 7.40 7.70 -10.23
C LEU A 250 6.69 7.11 -9.01
N GLN A 251 7.26 6.08 -8.39
CA GLN A 251 6.70 5.48 -7.16
C GLN A 251 6.65 6.50 -6.02
N VAL A 252 7.76 7.17 -5.72
CA VAL A 252 7.83 8.20 -4.68
C VAL A 252 6.84 9.35 -4.95
N LEU A 253 6.68 9.77 -6.21
CA LEU A 253 5.78 10.87 -6.57
C LEU A 253 4.31 10.62 -6.24
N TRP A 254 3.82 9.38 -6.33
CA TRP A 254 2.44 9.06 -5.94
C TRP A 254 2.33 8.62 -4.47
N GLN A 255 3.34 7.94 -3.94
CA GLN A 255 3.37 7.52 -2.53
C GLN A 255 3.50 8.70 -1.56
N GLY A 256 4.21 9.76 -1.94
CA GLY A 256 4.38 10.96 -1.12
C GLY A 256 3.05 11.62 -0.73
N PRO A 257 2.19 12.00 -1.69
CA PRO A 257 0.84 12.50 -1.42
C PRO A 257 -0.01 11.53 -0.60
N PHE A 258 0.13 10.23 -0.86
CA PHE A 258 -0.58 9.18 -0.11
C PHE A 258 -0.13 9.12 1.36
N LEU A 259 1.18 9.26 1.64
CA LEU A 259 1.70 9.38 3.00
C LEU A 259 1.19 10.65 3.68
N ILE A 260 1.22 11.79 2.98
CA ILE A 260 0.70 13.07 3.52
C ILE A 260 -0.77 12.94 3.90
N TRP A 261 -1.57 12.28 3.06
CA TRP A 261 -2.97 11.97 3.35
C TRP A 261 -3.13 11.18 4.65
N HIS A 262 -2.38 10.09 4.83
CA HIS A 262 -2.49 9.30 6.04
C HIS A 262 -1.95 10.01 7.29
N VAL A 263 -0.92 10.85 7.15
CA VAL A 263 -0.46 11.73 8.24
C VAL A 263 -1.57 12.71 8.63
N TYR A 264 -2.27 13.30 7.67
CA TYR A 264 -3.46 14.11 7.94
C TYR A 264 -4.53 13.31 8.70
N CYS A 265 -4.88 12.12 8.23
CA CYS A 265 -5.83 11.23 8.90
C CYS A 265 -5.47 10.98 10.37
N ILE A 266 -4.19 10.70 10.65
CA ILE A 266 -3.68 10.49 12.01
C ILE A 266 -3.78 11.78 12.84
N CYS A 267 -3.33 12.91 12.30
CA CYS A 267 -3.36 14.21 12.98
C CYS A 267 -4.78 14.64 13.37
N PHE A 268 -5.79 14.27 12.60
CA PHE A 268 -7.19 14.62 12.84
C PHE A 268 -8.02 13.45 13.40
N ASN A 269 -7.41 12.31 13.72
CA ASN A 269 -8.09 11.10 14.21
C ASN A 269 -9.30 10.67 13.34
N ILE A 270 -9.12 10.73 12.02
CA ILE A 270 -10.12 10.36 11.05
C ILE A 270 -9.60 9.28 10.12
N ARG A 271 -10.45 8.31 9.78
CA ARG A 271 -10.12 7.25 8.83
C ARG A 271 -10.46 7.67 7.41
N THR A 272 -9.76 7.11 6.43
CA THR A 272 -10.04 7.39 5.00
C THR A 272 -11.50 7.08 4.65
N GLU A 273 -12.03 5.92 5.07
CA GLU A 273 -13.43 5.56 4.83
C GLU A 273 -14.42 6.58 5.43
N GLU A 274 -14.16 7.06 6.64
CA GLU A 274 -15.01 8.04 7.32
C GLU A 274 -15.00 9.38 6.61
N TRP A 275 -13.82 9.85 6.20
CA TRP A 275 -13.71 11.08 5.42
C TRP A 275 -14.42 10.99 4.08
N VAL A 276 -14.23 9.89 3.35
CA VAL A 276 -14.86 9.72 2.02
C VAL A 276 -16.38 9.59 2.13
N ASN A 277 -16.88 8.95 3.19
CA ASN A 277 -18.29 8.62 3.35
C ASN A 277 -19.01 9.43 4.45
N TRP A 278 -18.47 10.57 4.88
CA TRP A 278 -19.02 11.34 6.00
C TRP A 278 -20.51 11.68 5.84
N LYS A 279 -20.98 11.92 4.61
CA LYS A 279 -22.40 12.18 4.31
C LYS A 279 -23.33 10.98 4.57
N LYS A 280 -22.80 9.78 4.74
CA LYS A 280 -23.56 8.56 5.10
C LYS A 280 -23.63 8.33 6.61
N TYR A 281 -22.83 9.07 7.38
CA TYR A 281 -22.61 8.84 8.80
C TYR A 281 -23.16 10.02 9.60
N PRO A 282 -24.32 9.87 10.28
CA PRO A 282 -24.95 10.95 11.04
C PRO A 282 -24.01 11.58 12.08
N GLU A 283 -23.10 10.80 12.65
CA GLU A 283 -22.12 11.25 13.64
C GLU A 283 -21.12 12.29 13.10
N PHE A 284 -20.95 12.39 11.77
CA PHE A 284 -20.11 13.38 11.11
C PHE A 284 -20.89 14.59 10.54
N GLN A 285 -22.20 14.66 10.78
CA GLN A 285 -23.08 15.68 10.22
C GLN A 285 -23.46 16.72 11.29
N LEU A 286 -23.33 17.99 10.94
CA LEU A 286 -23.90 19.12 11.67
C LEU A 286 -25.04 19.70 10.84
N ASN A 287 -26.26 19.61 11.38
CA ASN A 287 -27.43 20.24 10.79
C ASN A 287 -27.50 21.68 11.32
N ALA A 288 -27.21 22.66 10.46
CA ALA A 288 -27.49 24.05 10.75
C ALA A 288 -28.96 24.33 10.40
N SER A 289 -29.79 24.67 11.40
CA SER A 289 -31.12 25.21 11.15
C SER A 289 -30.97 26.66 10.69
N SER A 290 -31.32 26.96 9.43
CA SER A 290 -31.30 28.33 8.93
C SER A 290 -32.37 29.17 9.65
N LEU A 291 -31.93 30.21 10.35
CA LEU A 291 -32.77 31.25 10.95
C LEU A 291 -33.22 32.25 9.86
N SER A 292 -33.81 31.78 8.76
CA SER A 292 -34.50 32.63 7.78
C SER A 292 -35.05 31.79 6.62
N GLY A 293 -36.33 31.42 6.68
CA GLY A 293 -37.26 31.30 5.54
C GLY A 293 -36.96 30.36 4.36
N GLU A 294 -35.77 29.76 4.26
CA GLU A 294 -35.37 28.90 3.15
C GLU A 294 -35.15 27.47 3.65
N ASN A 295 -35.92 26.53 3.10
CA ASN A 295 -35.89 25.09 3.39
C ASN A 295 -34.64 24.39 2.82
N TYR A 296 -33.45 24.95 3.03
CA TYR A 296 -32.18 24.28 2.73
C TYR A 296 -31.53 23.85 4.05
N GLN A 297 -31.59 22.54 4.34
CA GLN A 297 -30.73 21.95 5.37
C GLN A 297 -29.31 21.85 4.81
N GLU A 298 -28.47 22.85 5.10
CA GLU A 298 -27.05 22.77 4.80
C GLU A 298 -26.37 21.83 5.79
N THR A 299 -25.97 20.65 5.31
CA THR A 299 -25.23 19.68 6.11
C THR A 299 -23.74 20.02 6.06
N SER A 300 -23.17 20.35 7.22
CA SER A 300 -21.75 20.65 7.36
C SER A 300 -21.00 19.50 8.02
N PHE A 301 -19.70 19.37 7.72
CA PHE A 301 -18.86 18.31 8.26
C PHE A 301 -18.42 18.62 9.70
N LYS A 302 -18.50 17.63 10.58
CA LYS A 302 -17.92 17.65 11.94
C LYS A 302 -17.14 16.38 12.18
N ASN A 303 -15.97 16.50 12.79
CA ASN A 303 -15.20 15.35 13.23
C ASN A 303 -15.34 15.16 14.76
N PRO A 304 -16.15 14.20 15.24
CA PRO A 304 -16.35 13.96 16.67
C PRO A 304 -15.13 13.33 17.36
N HIS A 305 -14.17 12.79 16.60
CA HIS A 305 -13.02 12.06 17.13
C HIS A 305 -11.78 12.93 17.34
N ASN A 306 -11.77 14.16 16.79
CA ASN A 306 -10.63 15.05 16.88
C ASN A 306 -10.50 15.64 18.30
N LYS A 307 -9.43 15.29 19.02
CA LYS A 307 -9.09 15.78 20.37
C LYS A 307 -7.87 16.71 20.38
N GLY A 308 -7.45 17.18 19.21
CA GLY A 308 -6.20 17.91 19.02
C GLY A 308 -5.03 17.02 18.60
N ILE A 309 -4.12 17.57 17.78
CA ILE A 309 -3.08 16.81 17.06
C ILE A 309 -2.26 15.92 17.99
N LEU A 310 -1.75 16.45 19.10
CA LEU A 310 -0.90 15.70 20.02
C LEU A 310 -1.63 14.50 20.63
N GLN A 311 -2.87 14.69 21.07
CA GLN A 311 -3.67 13.63 21.67
C GLN A 311 -4.06 12.58 20.62
N ASN A 312 -4.39 12.99 19.40
CA ASN A 312 -4.72 12.10 18.30
C ASN A 312 -3.53 11.22 17.90
N VAL A 313 -2.33 11.80 17.79
CA VAL A 313 -1.10 11.06 17.49
C VAL A 313 -0.75 10.10 18.62
N LYS A 314 -0.89 10.52 19.89
CA LYS A 314 -0.68 9.65 21.05
C LYS A 314 -1.66 8.47 21.05
N GLU A 315 -2.94 8.72 20.77
CA GLU A 315 -3.94 7.66 20.62
C GLU A 315 -3.53 6.69 19.52
N PHE A 316 -3.15 7.19 18.33
CA PHE A 316 -2.68 6.36 17.22
C PHE A 316 -1.50 5.45 17.59
N LEU A 317 -0.47 5.99 18.25
CA LEU A 317 0.72 5.23 18.64
C LEU A 317 0.48 4.23 19.78
N THR A 318 -0.61 4.42 20.53
CA THR A 318 -1.00 3.54 21.65
C THR A 318 -2.10 2.55 21.27
N LEU A 319 -2.62 2.62 20.03
CA LEU A 319 -3.52 1.60 19.49
C LEU A 319 -2.81 0.25 19.55
N LYS A 320 -3.39 -0.66 20.33
CA LYS A 320 -3.04 -2.08 20.34
C LYS A 320 -3.83 -2.82 19.25
#